data_AF-A0A2G5ZAC3-F1
#
_entry.id   AF-A0A2G5ZAC3-F1
#
_cell.length_a   1.000
_cell.length_b   1.000
_cell.length_c   1.000
_cell.angle_alpha   90.00
_cell.angle_beta   90.00
_cell.angle_gamma   90.00
#
_symmetry.space_group_name_H-M   'P 1'
#
loop_
_entity.id
_entity.type
_entity.pdbx_description
1 polymer ?
#
loop_
_entity_poly.entity_id
_entity_poly.type
_entity_poly.pdbx_seq_one_letter_code
_entity_poly.pdbx_strand_id
1 'polypeptide(L)'
;RMSDAPSYSPPVEIGAVMVGGTVSRVEQSNHPDYTPGEWVLGYSGWQEYEISDGSGLVKLGDNIFHPSWALGILGMPGFTAYMGLLDIGQPKAGETLVVAAATGPVGATVGQIGKIKGCR
;
A
#
# COMPACT_ATOMS: atom_id res chain seq x y z
N ARG A 1 -2.36 0.73 16.74
CA ARG A 1 -3.63 0.20 16.19
C ARG A 1 -4.29 -0.79 17.16
N MET A 2 -3.57 -1.78 17.71
CA MET A 2 -4.14 -2.68 18.74
C MET A 2 -3.95 -2.19 20.18
N SER A 3 -3.06 -1.21 20.40
CA SER A 3 -2.93 -0.50 21.68
C SER A 3 -3.78 0.77 21.65
N ASP A 4 -4.43 1.05 22.78
CA ASP A 4 -5.19 2.26 23.10
C ASP A 4 -4.32 3.44 23.55
N ALA A 5 -2.98 3.26 23.59
CA ALA A 5 -2.05 4.35 23.85
C ALA A 5 -2.14 5.44 22.75
N PRO A 6 -1.83 6.71 23.07
CA PRO A 6 -1.86 7.80 22.11
C PRO A 6 -1.12 7.48 20.81
N SER A 7 -1.80 7.65 19.68
CA SER A 7 -1.27 7.35 18.35
C SER A 7 -1.83 8.33 17.32
N TYR A 8 -1.15 8.47 16.19
CA TYR A 8 -1.57 9.31 15.07
C TYR A 8 -2.87 8.83 14.40
N SER A 9 -3.34 7.63 14.76
CA SER A 9 -4.59 7.10 14.25
C SER A 9 -5.31 6.29 15.32
N PRO A 10 -6.67 6.29 15.33
CA PRO A 10 -7.44 5.59 16.35
C PRO A 10 -7.10 4.10 16.47
N PRO A 11 -7.23 3.53 17.67
CA PRO A 11 -7.15 2.08 17.86
C PRO A 11 -8.32 1.38 17.17
N VAL A 12 -8.14 0.09 16.90
CA VAL A 12 -9.21 -0.79 16.45
C VAL A 12 -10.04 -1.18 17.67
N GLU A 13 -11.35 -0.98 17.60
CA GLU A 13 -12.26 -1.35 18.69
C GLU A 13 -12.34 -2.87 18.86
N ILE A 14 -12.59 -3.32 20.08
CA ILE A 14 -12.78 -4.75 20.36
C ILE A 14 -14.03 -5.25 19.63
N GLY A 15 -13.87 -6.34 18.87
CA GLY A 15 -14.95 -6.93 18.07
C GLY A 15 -15.12 -6.29 16.69
N ALA A 16 -14.40 -5.20 16.39
CA ALA A 16 -14.39 -4.64 15.04
C ALA A 16 -13.54 -5.50 14.08
N VAL A 17 -13.81 -5.37 12.78
CA VAL A 17 -12.97 -5.96 11.73
C VAL A 17 -11.57 -5.35 11.82
N MET A 18 -10.54 -6.21 11.82
CA MET A 18 -9.16 -5.74 11.88
C MET A 18 -8.81 -4.96 10.61
N VAL A 19 -8.33 -3.72 10.76
CA VAL A 19 -7.99 -2.85 9.64
C VAL A 19 -6.81 -3.37 8.82
N GLY A 20 -6.85 -3.14 7.51
CA GLY A 20 -5.79 -3.53 6.59
C GLY A 20 -6.11 -3.12 5.16
N GLY A 21 -5.07 -2.82 4.38
CA GLY A 21 -5.21 -2.62 2.95
C GLY A 21 -5.51 -3.95 2.26
N THR A 22 -6.39 -3.92 1.27
CA THR A 22 -6.88 -5.10 0.55
C THR A 22 -6.78 -4.89 -0.95
N VAL A 23 -6.45 -5.95 -1.68
CA VAL A 23 -6.68 -6.01 -3.12
C VAL A 23 -7.77 -7.04 -3.34
N SER A 24 -8.90 -6.56 -3.78
CA SER A 24 -10.16 -7.28 -3.83
C SER A 24 -10.69 -7.31 -5.26
N ARG A 25 -11.58 -8.26 -5.54
CA ARG A 25 -12.32 -8.32 -6.80
C ARG A 25 -13.77 -7.99 -6.51
N VAL A 26 -14.35 -7.10 -7.32
CA VAL A 26 -15.79 -6.77 -7.23
C VAL A 26 -16.58 -8.03 -7.55
N GLU A 27 -17.32 -8.56 -6.58
CA GLU A 27 -18.16 -9.75 -6.79
C GLU A 27 -19.51 -9.38 -7.41
N GLN A 28 -20.15 -8.34 -6.88
CA GLN A 28 -21.41 -7.78 -7.35
C GLN A 28 -21.34 -6.25 -7.22
N SER A 29 -22.06 -5.52 -8.08
CA SER A 29 -22.10 -4.06 -8.00
C SER A 29 -23.46 -3.50 -8.40
N ASN A 30 -23.96 -2.60 -7.56
CA ASN A 30 -25.06 -1.67 -7.86
C ASN A 30 -24.54 -0.24 -8.10
N HIS A 31 -23.22 -0.04 -8.09
CA HIS A 31 -22.59 1.26 -8.30
C HIS A 31 -22.18 1.40 -9.77
N PRO A 32 -22.58 2.48 -10.48
CA PRO A 32 -22.39 2.60 -11.93
C PRO A 32 -20.92 2.59 -12.35
N ASP A 33 -20.02 3.02 -11.46
CA ASP A 33 -18.60 3.04 -11.76
C ASP A 33 -17.90 1.69 -11.57
N TYR A 34 -18.48 0.70 -10.88
CA TYR A 34 -17.78 -0.57 -10.60
C TYR A 34 -18.51 -1.73 -11.26
N THR A 35 -17.77 -2.61 -11.91
CA THR A 35 -18.33 -3.78 -12.59
C THR A 35 -17.88 -5.08 -11.93
N PRO A 36 -18.74 -6.12 -11.87
CA PRO A 36 -18.32 -7.44 -11.40
C PRO A 36 -17.08 -7.94 -12.15
N GLY A 37 -16.10 -8.43 -11.41
CA GLY A 37 -14.81 -8.91 -11.92
C GLY A 37 -13.67 -7.89 -11.87
N GLU A 38 -13.98 -6.59 -11.73
CA GLU A 38 -12.96 -5.53 -11.65
C GLU A 38 -12.11 -5.66 -10.39
N TRP A 39 -10.81 -5.39 -10.49
CA TRP A 39 -9.92 -5.34 -9.33
C TRP A 39 -9.90 -3.96 -8.70
N VAL A 40 -9.93 -3.93 -7.38
CA VAL A 40 -9.89 -2.69 -6.58
C VAL A 40 -8.89 -2.83 -5.44
N LEU A 41 -8.22 -1.73 -5.13
CA LEU A 41 -7.46 -1.54 -3.90
C LEU A 41 -8.31 -0.74 -2.92
N GLY A 42 -8.38 -1.19 -1.67
CA GLY A 42 -9.16 -0.54 -0.62
C GLY A 42 -8.59 -0.79 0.78
N TYR A 43 -9.39 -0.43 1.78
CA TYR A 43 -9.09 -0.66 3.21
C TYR A 43 -10.19 -1.52 3.85
N SER A 44 -10.55 -2.61 3.19
CA SER A 44 -11.66 -3.50 3.58
C SER A 44 -11.40 -4.25 4.90
N GLY A 45 -10.16 -4.27 5.39
CA GLY A 45 -9.80 -5.03 6.58
C GLY A 45 -9.76 -6.54 6.35
N TRP A 46 -9.59 -7.28 7.44
CA TRP A 46 -9.41 -8.73 7.44
C TRP A 46 -10.75 -9.43 7.52
N GLN A 47 -11.34 -9.67 6.36
CA GLN A 47 -12.60 -10.38 6.16
C GLN A 47 -12.65 -10.91 4.73
N GLU A 48 -13.54 -11.86 4.46
CA GLU A 48 -13.69 -12.45 3.13
C GLU A 48 -14.42 -11.50 2.16
N TYR A 49 -15.35 -10.69 2.68
CA TYR A 49 -16.20 -9.79 1.91
C TYR A 49 -16.38 -8.45 2.60
N GLU A 50 -16.54 -7.39 1.81
CA GLU A 50 -16.91 -6.05 2.27
C GLU A 50 -18.07 -5.52 1.44
N ILE A 51 -19.01 -4.84 2.09
CA ILE A 51 -19.98 -3.99 1.41
C ILE A 51 -19.40 -2.58 1.38
N SER A 52 -19.11 -2.09 0.19
CA SER A 52 -18.57 -0.75 -0.04
C SER A 52 -19.57 0.11 -0.81
N ASP A 53 -19.61 1.40 -0.50
CA ASP A 53 -20.31 2.41 -1.29
C ASP A 53 -19.44 2.96 -2.44
N GLY A 54 -18.23 2.42 -2.61
CA GLY A 54 -17.25 2.85 -3.60
C GLY A 54 -16.27 3.91 -3.09
N SER A 55 -16.47 4.47 -1.89
CA SER A 55 -15.57 5.46 -1.32
C SER A 55 -14.23 4.85 -0.91
N GLY A 56 -13.14 5.57 -1.21
CA GLY A 56 -11.79 5.12 -0.85
C GLY A 56 -11.26 3.93 -1.66
N LEU A 57 -12.03 3.41 -2.63
CA LEU A 57 -11.55 2.40 -3.56
C LEU A 57 -10.73 3.03 -4.68
N VAL A 58 -9.64 2.36 -5.06
CA VAL A 58 -8.84 2.68 -6.23
C VAL A 58 -9.01 1.58 -7.24
N LYS A 59 -9.49 1.92 -8.44
CA LYS A 59 -9.61 0.96 -9.55
C LYS A 59 -8.25 0.51 -10.02
N LEU A 60 -8.06 -0.80 -10.08
CA LEU A 60 -6.87 -1.43 -10.66
C LEU A 60 -7.15 -1.97 -12.07
N GLY A 61 -8.43 -1.98 -12.49
CA GLY A 61 -8.90 -2.47 -13.78
C GLY A 61 -9.04 -4.00 -13.82
N ASP A 62 -9.27 -4.53 -15.02
CA ASP A 62 -9.66 -5.95 -15.18
C ASP A 62 -8.48 -6.90 -15.38
N ASN A 63 -7.33 -6.39 -15.83
CA ASN A 63 -6.20 -7.19 -16.30
C ASN A 63 -4.89 -6.85 -15.59
N ILE A 64 -4.83 -7.14 -14.28
CA ILE A 64 -3.61 -6.95 -13.50
C ILE A 64 -2.84 -8.27 -13.39
N PHE A 65 -1.55 -8.23 -13.75
CA PHE A 65 -0.72 -9.44 -13.81
C PHE A 65 -0.45 -10.03 -12.41
N HIS A 66 -0.16 -9.16 -11.43
CA HIS A 66 0.08 -9.56 -10.04
C HIS A 66 -0.67 -8.63 -9.08
N PRO A 67 -1.93 -8.95 -8.71
CA PRO A 67 -2.77 -8.12 -7.85
C PRO A 67 -2.09 -7.68 -6.54
N SER A 68 -1.39 -8.61 -5.88
CA SER A 68 -0.75 -8.35 -4.59
C SER A 68 0.33 -7.27 -4.63
N TRP A 69 0.88 -6.94 -5.80
CA TRP A 69 1.89 -5.88 -5.93
C TRP A 69 1.31 -4.50 -5.57
N ALA A 70 0.00 -4.29 -5.73
CA ALA A 70 -0.68 -3.06 -5.33
C ALA A 70 -0.72 -2.84 -3.80
N LEU A 71 -0.42 -3.87 -2.99
CA LEU A 71 -0.18 -3.71 -1.54
C LEU A 71 1.29 -3.50 -1.17
N GLY A 72 2.20 -3.68 -2.15
CA GLY A 72 3.63 -3.68 -1.95
C GLY A 72 4.34 -2.63 -2.79
N ILE A 73 5.13 -3.08 -3.76
CA ILE A 73 6.01 -2.22 -4.58
C ILE A 73 5.25 -1.22 -5.45
N LEU A 74 4.02 -1.54 -5.89
CA LEU A 74 3.14 -0.61 -6.61
C LEU A 74 2.13 0.09 -5.66
N GLY A 75 2.20 -0.21 -4.37
CA GLY A 75 1.32 0.33 -3.34
C GLY A 75 2.01 1.30 -2.39
N MET A 76 1.45 1.42 -1.19
CA MET A 76 1.96 2.31 -0.15
C MET A 76 3.44 2.08 0.19
N PRO A 77 3.96 0.84 0.35
CA PRO A 77 5.38 0.65 0.64
C PRO A 77 6.31 1.20 -0.45
N GLY A 78 5.98 0.96 -1.73
CA GLY A 78 6.74 1.49 -2.85
C GLY A 78 6.66 3.01 -2.95
N PHE A 79 5.46 3.58 -2.76
CA PHE A 79 5.26 5.03 -2.72
C PHE A 79 6.05 5.68 -1.58
N THR A 80 6.02 5.11 -0.37
CA THR A 80 6.80 5.57 0.77
C THR A 80 8.29 5.55 0.48
N ALA A 81 8.80 4.48 -0.15
CA ALA A 81 10.20 4.40 -0.54
C ALA A 81 10.56 5.47 -1.58
N TYR A 82 9.72 5.66 -2.59
CA TYR A 82 9.93 6.62 -3.67
C TYR A 82 9.94 8.05 -3.16
N MET A 83 8.90 8.47 -2.44
CA MET A 83 8.79 9.84 -1.92
C MET A 83 9.82 10.09 -0.82
N GLY A 84 9.97 9.15 0.12
CA GLY A 84 10.93 9.27 1.21
C GLY A 84 12.36 9.44 0.70
N LEU A 85 12.76 8.69 -0.33
CA LEU A 85 14.10 8.81 -0.88
C LEU A 85 14.23 9.97 -1.86
N LEU A 86 13.36 10.11 -2.85
CA LEU A 86 13.59 11.03 -3.97
C LEU A 86 13.10 12.45 -3.73
N ASP A 87 12.04 12.64 -2.95
CA ASP A 87 11.50 13.96 -2.65
C ASP A 87 12.11 14.53 -1.37
N ILE A 88 12.18 13.73 -0.30
CA ILE A 88 12.71 14.15 0.99
C ILE A 88 14.23 13.95 1.08
N GLY A 89 14.73 12.74 0.80
CA GLY A 89 16.15 12.41 0.93
C GLY A 89 17.05 13.01 -0.17
N GLN A 90 16.51 13.16 -1.38
CA GLN A 90 17.16 13.74 -2.57
C GLN A 90 18.62 13.31 -2.82
N PRO A 91 18.92 12.01 -2.77
CA PRO A 91 20.30 11.54 -2.79
C PRO A 91 21.02 11.89 -4.10
N LYS A 92 22.34 12.06 -4.01
CA LYS A 92 23.22 12.34 -5.15
C LYS A 92 24.07 11.12 -5.47
N ALA A 93 24.45 11.01 -6.73
CA ALA A 93 25.35 9.96 -7.19
C ALA A 93 26.68 10.04 -6.43
N GLY A 94 27.21 8.89 -6.00
CA GLY A 94 28.43 8.78 -5.19
C GLY A 94 28.23 8.90 -3.68
N GLU A 95 27.05 9.35 -3.22
CA GLU A 95 26.74 9.35 -1.78
C GLU A 95 26.55 7.92 -1.25
N THR A 96 26.75 7.74 0.05
CA THR A 96 26.49 6.47 0.73
C THR A 96 25.09 6.48 1.34
N LEU A 97 24.24 5.54 0.94
CA LEU A 97 22.88 5.43 1.45
C LEU A 97 22.80 4.29 2.47
N VAL A 98 22.48 4.62 3.72
CA VAL A 98 22.26 3.63 4.79
C VAL A 98 20.76 3.43 4.99
N VAL A 99 20.30 2.18 4.89
CA VAL A 99 18.88 1.83 4.99
C VAL A 99 18.67 0.88 6.18
N ALA A 100 17.97 1.35 7.21
CA ALA A 100 17.51 0.50 8.30
C ALA A 100 16.40 -0.44 7.81
N ALA A 101 16.33 -1.65 8.37
CA ALA A 101 15.36 -2.68 7.97
C ALA A 101 15.31 -2.91 6.44
N ALA A 102 16.47 -2.95 5.78
CA ALA A 102 16.61 -3.04 4.32
C ALA A 102 16.00 -4.29 3.68
N THR A 103 15.63 -5.32 4.47
CA THR A 103 14.93 -6.52 4.00
C THR A 103 13.41 -6.35 3.96
N GLY A 104 12.86 -5.29 4.57
CA GLY A 104 11.43 -4.98 4.54
C GLY A 104 10.99 -4.36 3.21
N PRO A 105 9.67 -4.29 2.93
CA PRO A 105 9.16 -3.86 1.63
C PRO A 105 9.55 -2.43 1.26
N VAL A 106 9.55 -1.51 2.23
CA VAL A 106 10.02 -0.13 2.02
C VAL A 106 11.55 -0.11 1.84
N GLY A 107 12.29 -0.69 2.79
CA GLY A 107 13.76 -0.64 2.81
C GLY A 107 14.41 -1.29 1.59
N ALA A 108 13.91 -2.45 1.17
CA ALA A 108 14.40 -3.15 -0.02
C ALA A 108 14.19 -2.31 -1.28
N THR A 109 13.06 -1.59 -1.36
CA THR A 109 12.75 -0.67 -2.46
C THR A 109 13.68 0.55 -2.44
N VAL A 110 13.88 1.18 -1.27
CA VAL A 110 14.80 2.31 -1.08
C VAL A 110 16.21 1.94 -1.55
N GLY A 111 16.72 0.78 -1.14
CA GLY A 111 18.05 0.32 -1.54
C GLY A 111 18.20 0.17 -3.06
N GLN A 112 17.18 -0.39 -3.72
CA GLN A 112 17.18 -0.50 -5.19
C GLN A 112 17.12 0.86 -5.88
N ILE A 113 16.26 1.78 -5.42
CA ILE A 113 16.17 3.13 -5.98
C ILE A 113 17.50 3.89 -5.77
N GLY A 114 18.09 3.81 -4.58
CA GLY A 114 19.39 4.42 -4.28
C GLY A 114 20.49 3.93 -5.20
N LYS A 115 20.57 2.62 -5.43
CA LYS A 115 21.50 2.03 -6.40
C LYS A 115 21.26 2.56 -7.82
N ILE A 116 20.00 2.67 -8.26
CA ILE A 116 19.65 3.28 -9.56
C ILE A 116 20.09 4.75 -9.64
N LYS A 117 20.05 5.49 -8.53
CA LYS A 117 20.51 6.89 -8.44
C LYS A 117 22.03 7.04 -8.28
N GLY A 118 22.77 5.94 -8.30
CA GLY A 118 24.23 5.94 -8.24
C GLY A 118 24.79 6.08 -6.81
N CYS A 119 23.99 5.84 -5.79
CA CYS A 119 24.48 5.74 -4.42
C CYS A 119 25.22 4.42 -4.19
N ARG A 120 26.15 4.44 -3.24
CA ARG A 120 26.75 3.24 -2.65
C ARG A 120 25.86 2.67 -1.57
#